data_AF-A0A519EMT9-F1
#
_entry.id   AF-A0A519EMT9-F1
#
_cell.length_a   1.000
_cell.length_b   1.000
_cell.length_c   1.000
_cell.angle_alpha   90.00
_cell.angle_beta   90.00
_cell.angle_gamma   90.00
#
_symmetry.space_group_name_H-M   'P 1'
#
loop_
_entity.id
_entity.type
_entity.pdbx_description
1 polymer ?
#
loop_
_entity_poly.entity_id
_entity_poly.type
_entity_poly.pdbx_seq_one_letter_code
_entity_poly.pdbx_strand_id
1 'polypeptide(L)'
;MSMFTAVEMAPRDPILGLNEQFAADTNPKKVNLGVGVYYDDNGKLPLLACVQAAEEDMMKAPSARGYLPIDGIAAYDNAVKGLVFGPESEPVKSG
;
A
#
# COMPACT_ATOMS: atom_id res chain seq x y z
N MET A 1 -24.58 16.81 -28.44
CA MET A 1 -23.24 16.21 -28.24
C MET A 1 -23.01 16.04 -26.74
N SER A 2 -22.36 14.96 -26.32
CA SER A 2 -22.10 14.66 -24.91
C SER A 2 -21.00 15.59 -24.35
N MET A 3 -20.98 15.84 -23.04
CA MET A 3 -19.88 16.59 -22.40
C MET A 3 -18.52 15.89 -22.60
N PHE A 4 -18.53 14.57 -22.82
CA PHE A 4 -17.31 13.75 -22.92
C PHE A 4 -16.82 13.50 -24.36
N THR A 5 -17.44 14.08 -25.40
CA THR A 5 -17.04 13.78 -26.80
C THR A 5 -15.60 14.15 -27.15
N ALA A 6 -14.95 15.04 -26.39
CA ALA A 6 -13.56 15.45 -26.60
C ALA A 6 -12.57 14.80 -25.60
N VAL A 7 -13.04 13.90 -24.73
CA VAL A 7 -12.17 13.24 -23.76
C VAL A 7 -11.48 12.06 -24.44
N GLU A 8 -10.19 12.22 -24.68
CA GLU A 8 -9.34 11.15 -25.21
C GLU A 8 -8.92 10.17 -24.10
N MET A 9 -8.64 8.93 -24.49
CA MET A 9 -8.08 7.94 -23.57
C MET A 9 -6.65 8.34 -23.20
N ALA A 10 -6.38 8.41 -21.89
CA ALA A 10 -5.02 8.59 -21.39
C ALA A 10 -4.13 7.41 -21.84
N PRO A 11 -2.82 7.64 -22.05
CA PRO A 11 -1.88 6.57 -22.35
C PRO A 11 -1.95 5.47 -21.29
N ARG A 12 -1.92 4.21 -21.72
CA ARG A 12 -1.86 3.07 -20.81
C ARG A 12 -0.52 3.03 -20.08
N ASP A 13 -0.55 2.76 -18.78
CA ASP A 13 0.66 2.48 -18.02
C ASP A 13 1.29 1.18 -18.55
N PRO A 14 2.57 1.19 -18.96
CA PRO A 14 3.23 0.01 -19.50
C PRO A 14 3.28 -1.17 -18.52
N ILE A 15 3.29 -0.94 -17.21
CA ILE A 15 3.27 -1.99 -16.18
C ILE A 15 1.92 -2.69 -16.15
N LEU A 16 0.81 -1.97 -16.35
CA LEU A 16 -0.52 -2.56 -16.36
C LEU A 16 -0.71 -3.53 -17.54
N GLY A 17 -0.20 -3.18 -18.72
CA GLY A 17 -0.24 -4.07 -19.89
C GLY A 17 0.54 -5.37 -19.68
N LEU A 18 1.64 -5.32 -18.94
CA LEU A 18 2.45 -6.49 -18.62
C LEU A 18 1.73 -7.45 -17.65
N ASN A 19 0.99 -6.90 -16.68
CA ASN A 19 0.17 -7.72 -15.78
C ASN A 19 -0.99 -8.42 -16.51
N GLU A 20 -1.64 -7.74 -17.46
CA GLU A 20 -2.69 -8.34 -18.29
C GLU A 20 -2.14 -9.50 -19.14
N GLN A 21 -0.99 -9.30 -19.78
CA GLN A 21 -0.32 -10.35 -20.56
C GLN A 21 0.13 -11.51 -19.67
N PHE A 22 0.71 -11.23 -18.51
CA PHE A 22 1.08 -12.24 -17.53
C PHE A 22 -0.15 -13.03 -17.06
N ALA A 23 -1.28 -12.37 -16.80
CA ALA A 23 -2.51 -13.04 -16.40
C ALA A 23 -3.07 -13.95 -17.50
N ALA A 24 -3.04 -13.50 -18.76
CA ALA A 24 -3.52 -14.24 -19.93
C ALA A 24 -2.62 -15.42 -20.34
N ASP A 25 -1.33 -15.40 -19.99
CA ASP A 25 -0.40 -16.49 -20.28
C ASP A 25 -0.81 -17.78 -19.55
N THR A 26 -1.02 -18.86 -20.30
CA THR A 26 -1.44 -20.17 -19.76
C THR A 26 -0.26 -21.04 -19.32
N ASN A 27 0.98 -20.60 -19.51
CA ASN A 27 2.16 -21.34 -19.09
C ASN A 27 2.18 -21.48 -17.55
N PRO A 28 2.15 -22.71 -17.00
CA PRO A 28 2.15 -22.93 -15.56
C PRO A 28 3.48 -22.55 -14.88
N LYS A 29 4.54 -22.30 -15.66
CA LYS A 29 5.88 -21.88 -15.18
C LYS A 29 6.18 -20.39 -15.45
N LYS A 30 5.16 -19.58 -15.74
CA LYS A 30 5.33 -18.13 -15.94
C LYS A 30 5.81 -17.46 -14.65
N VAL A 31 6.69 -16.47 -14.77
CA VAL A 31 7.23 -15.69 -13.65
C VAL A 31 7.01 -14.20 -13.92
N ASN A 32 6.42 -13.48 -12.96
CA ASN A 32 6.24 -12.03 -13.05
C ASN A 32 7.31 -11.32 -12.22
N LEU A 33 8.20 -10.57 -12.89
CA LEU A 33 9.23 -9.74 -12.26
C LEU A 33 8.96 -8.24 -12.45
N GLY A 34 7.79 -7.87 -12.99
CA GLY A 34 7.42 -6.48 -13.27
C GLY A 34 6.74 -5.77 -12.10
N VAL A 35 6.19 -6.52 -11.13
CA VAL A 35 5.52 -5.94 -9.95
C VAL A 35 6.51 -5.77 -8.82
N GLY A 36 6.73 -4.53 -8.38
CA GLY A 36 7.63 -4.18 -7.28
C GLY A 36 7.05 -4.43 -5.89
N VAL A 37 6.58 -5.65 -5.61
CA VAL A 37 6.12 -6.05 -4.27
C VAL A 37 6.94 -7.24 -3.76
N TYR A 38 7.05 -7.34 -2.44
CA TYR A 38 7.71 -8.48 -1.81
C TYR A 38 6.81 -9.72 -1.87
N TYR A 39 7.34 -10.82 -2.37
CA TYR A 39 6.68 -12.12 -2.40
C TYR A 39 7.38 -13.08 -1.44
N ASP A 40 6.60 -13.99 -0.86
CA ASP A 40 7.13 -15.13 -0.13
C ASP A 40 7.72 -16.22 -1.06
N ASP A 41 8.24 -17.29 -0.47
CA ASP A 41 8.84 -18.41 -1.20
C ASP A 41 7.86 -19.16 -2.13
N ASN A 42 6.54 -18.93 -1.97
CA ASN A 42 5.49 -19.50 -2.81
C ASN A 42 5.01 -18.55 -3.91
N GLY A 43 5.65 -17.38 -4.06
CA GLY A 43 5.23 -16.34 -5.00
C GLY A 43 3.92 -15.68 -4.60
N LYS A 44 3.59 -15.62 -3.30
CA LYS A 44 2.39 -14.96 -2.75
C LYS A 44 2.76 -13.70 -1.97
N LEU A 45 1.85 -12.74 -1.94
CA LEU A 45 2.00 -11.53 -1.13
C LEU A 45 1.78 -11.91 0.34
N PRO A 46 2.78 -11.75 1.23
CA PRO A 46 2.65 -12.17 2.61
C PRO A 46 1.86 -11.14 3.43
N LEU A 47 1.09 -11.62 4.40
CA LEU A 47 0.57 -10.81 5.50
C LEU A 47 1.53 -10.94 6.69
N LEU A 48 2.09 -9.84 7.16
CA LEU A 48 3.02 -9.86 8.29
C LEU A 48 2.28 -10.22 9.59
N ALA A 49 2.88 -11.07 10.42
CA ALA A 49 2.27 -11.50 11.69
C ALA A 49 1.96 -10.33 12.64
N CYS A 50 2.80 -9.28 12.65
CA CYS A 50 2.54 -8.08 13.45
C CYS A 50 1.34 -7.26 12.93
N VAL A 51 1.10 -7.27 11.61
CA VAL A 51 -0.06 -6.61 11.00
C VAL A 51 -1.33 -7.38 11.34
N GLN A 52 -1.30 -8.71 11.18
CA GLN A 52 -2.43 -9.57 11.54
C GLN A 52 -2.82 -9.41 13.02
N ALA A 53 -1.84 -9.41 13.93
CA ALA A 53 -2.08 -9.21 15.36
C ALA A 53 -2.71 -7.83 15.65
N ALA A 54 -2.22 -6.76 15.01
CA ALA A 54 -2.78 -5.42 15.16
C ALA A 54 -4.23 -5.34 14.64
N GLU A 55 -4.54 -5.98 13.52
CA GLU A 55 -5.91 -6.06 12.98
C GLU A 55 -6.86 -6.80 13.93
N GLU A 56 -6.42 -7.95 14.47
CA GLU A 56 -7.20 -8.71 15.45
C GLU A 56 -7.50 -7.87 16.72
N ASP A 57 -6.51 -7.13 17.22
CA ASP A 57 -6.67 -6.27 18.38
C ASP A 57 -7.62 -5.10 18.11
N MET A 58 -7.51 -4.44 16.94
CA MET A 58 -8.43 -3.37 16.54
C MET A 58 -9.88 -3.87 16.44
N MET A 59 -10.09 -5.10 15.97
CA MET A 59 -11.42 -5.69 15.82
C MET A 59 -12.09 -6.03 17.16
N LYS A 60 -11.33 -6.18 18.26
CA LYS A 60 -11.90 -6.41 19.61
C LYS A 60 -12.64 -5.19 20.15
N ALA A 61 -12.32 -3.98 19.68
CA ALA A 61 -12.90 -2.72 20.15
C ALA A 61 -13.27 -1.80 18.96
N PRO A 62 -14.32 -2.14 18.19
CA PRO A 62 -14.70 -1.37 17.02
C PRO A 62 -15.14 0.05 17.41
N SER A 63 -14.63 1.04 16.69
CA SER A 63 -14.96 2.45 16.87
C SER A 63 -15.63 3.05 15.63
N ALA A 64 -16.32 4.17 15.81
CA ALA A 64 -16.81 4.96 14.69
C ALA A 64 -15.64 5.51 13.85
N ARG A 65 -15.77 5.50 12.53
CA ARG A 65 -14.73 5.94 11.57
C ARG A 65 -15.04 7.34 11.05
N GLY A 66 -14.93 8.32 11.94
CA GLY A 66 -15.11 9.74 11.60
C GLY A 66 -13.89 10.33 10.89
N TYR A 67 -13.93 11.65 10.66
CA TYR A 67 -12.79 12.37 10.09
C TYR A 67 -11.58 12.33 11.03
N LEU A 68 -10.40 12.18 10.42
CA LEU A 68 -9.12 12.44 11.08
C LEU A 68 -8.79 13.94 10.98
N PRO A 69 -7.85 14.44 11.80
CA PRO A 69 -7.18 15.72 11.55
C PRO A 69 -6.60 15.81 10.14
N ILE A 70 -6.35 17.03 9.66
CA ILE A 70 -5.77 17.28 8.32
C ILE A 70 -4.46 16.51 8.13
N ASP A 71 -3.62 16.48 9.18
CA ASP A 71 -2.31 15.83 9.14
C ASP A 71 -2.37 14.33 9.48
N GLY A 72 -3.54 13.80 9.85
CA GLY A 72 -3.74 12.39 10.20
C GLY A 72 -3.73 12.11 11.70
N ILE A 73 -3.30 10.90 12.08
CA ILE A 73 -3.30 10.44 13.48
C ILE A 73 -1.97 10.85 14.12
N ALA A 74 -2.01 11.78 15.08
CA ALA A 74 -0.79 12.26 15.75
C ALA A 74 0.11 11.15 16.33
N ALA A 75 -0.48 10.04 16.82
CA ALA A 75 0.28 8.89 17.29
C ALA A 75 1.03 8.16 16.16
N TYR A 76 0.42 8.07 14.97
CA TYR A 76 1.06 7.55 13.76
C TYR A 76 2.19 8.47 13.32
N ASP A 77 1.96 9.78 13.27
CA ASP A 77 2.97 10.75 12.84
C ASP A 77 4.23 10.68 13.71
N ASN A 78 4.06 10.60 15.03
CA ASN A 78 5.17 10.43 15.96
C ASN A 78 5.88 9.08 15.78
N ALA A 79 5.14 8.00 15.55
CA ALA A 79 5.72 6.68 15.29
C ALA A 79 6.55 6.67 13.99
N VAL A 80 6.04 7.28 12.91
CA VAL A 80 6.77 7.43 11.64
C VAL A 80 7.99 8.30 11.82
N LYS A 81 7.89 9.43 12.54
CA LYS A 81 9.03 10.30 12.84
C LYS A 81 10.14 9.52 13.56
N GLY A 82 9.79 8.76 14.59
CA GLY A 82 10.74 7.90 15.31
C GLY A 82 11.36 6.80 14.43
N LEU A 83 10.56 6.19 13.56
CA LEU A 83 11.03 5.15 12.63
C LEU A 83 12.02 5.69 11.59
N VAL A 84 11.73 6.85 11.00
CA VAL A 84 12.52 7.43 9.90
C VAL A 84 13.81 8.08 10.41
N PHE A 85 13.72 8.89 11.46
CA PHE A 85 14.87 9.67 11.95
C PHE A 85 15.63 8.98 13.07
N GLY A 86 15.05 7.95 13.68
CA GLY A 86 15.59 7.30 14.88
C GLY A 86 15.17 8.03 16.16
N PRO A 87 14.91 7.29 17.26
CA PRO A 87 14.32 7.85 18.49
C PRO A 87 15.22 8.87 19.19
N GLU A 88 16.53 8.80 18.96
CA GLU A 88 17.52 9.68 19.60
C GLU A 88 17.86 10.93 18.80
N SER A 89 17.27 11.08 17.62
CA SER A 89 17.53 12.20 16.72
C SER A 89 16.95 13.53 17.24
N GLU A 90 17.58 14.63 16.85
CA GLU A 90 17.11 15.97 17.23
C GLU A 90 15.66 16.24 16.78
N PRO A 91 15.24 15.92 15.53
CA PRO A 91 13.86 16.11 15.09
C PRO A 91 12.81 15.37 15.93
N VAL A 92 13.18 14.26 16.56
CA VAL A 92 12.28 13.48 17.43
C VAL A 92 12.24 14.06 18.86
N LYS A 93 13.36 14.62 19.34
CA LYS A 93 13.47 15.14 20.71
C LYS A 93 12.95 16.56 20.88
N SER A 94 13.16 17.44 19.89
CA SER A 94 12.79 18.86 19.99
C SER A 94 11.36 19.15 19.54
N GLY A 95 10.72 18.22 18.81
CA GLY A 95 9.35 18.33 18.33
C GLY A 95 9.28 18.87 16.91
#